data_AF-A0A4Q7AQP8-F1
#
_entry.id   AF-A0A4Q7AQP8-F1
#
_cell.length_a   1.000
_cell.length_b   1.000
_cell.length_c   1.000
_cell.angle_alpha   90.00
_cell.angle_beta   90.00
_cell.angle_gamma   90.00
#
_symmetry.space_group_name_H-M   'P 1'
#
loop_
_entity.id
_entity.type
_entity.pdbx_description
1 polymer ?
#
loop_
_entity_poly.entity_id
_entity_poly.type
_entity_poly.pdbx_seq_one_letter_code
_entity_poly.pdbx_strand_id
1 'polypeptide(L)' 'MKDKQKNTTDVRFRLTSELHEPLKKMAEKDQRSMNYLMNKAVELLLTQESAKA' A
#
# COMPACT_ATOMS: atom_id res chain seq x y z
N MET A 1 14.83 20.19 -16.63
CA MET A 1 14.97 19.56 -15.31
C MET A 1 14.79 18.07 -15.54
N LYS A 2 15.89 17.31 -15.65
CA LYS A 2 15.85 15.88 -16.02
C LYS A 2 14.96 15.12 -15.03
N ASP A 3 13.95 14.47 -15.58
CA ASP A 3 12.96 13.67 -14.89
C ASP A 3 13.62 12.74 -13.88
N LYS A 4 13.32 12.94 -12.59
CA LYS A 4 13.45 11.88 -11.60
C LYS A 4 12.53 10.76 -12.08
N GLN A 5 13.12 9.82 -12.80
CA GLN A 5 12.47 8.63 -13.34
C GLN A 5 11.59 8.05 -12.24
N LYS A 6 10.27 8.09 -12.50
CA LYS A 6 9.25 7.54 -11.61
C LYS A 6 9.51 6.03 -11.52
N ASN A 7 10.25 5.60 -10.50
CA ASN A 7 10.47 4.18 -10.18
C ASN A 7 9.20 3.56 -9.55
N THR A 8 8.03 3.85 -10.14
CA THR A 8 6.75 3.35 -9.68
C THR A 8 6.24 2.36 -10.70
N THR A 9 5.99 1.13 -10.27
CA THR A 9 5.37 0.09 -11.09
C THR A 9 3.89 0.04 -10.74
N ASP A 10 3.03 0.13 -11.75
CA ASP A 10 1.59 -0.04 -11.56
C ASP A 10 1.25 -1.51 -11.36
N VAL A 11 0.58 -1.82 -10.25
CA VAL A 11 0.20 -3.18 -9.89
C VAL A 11 -1.32 -3.26 -9.77
N ARG A 12 -1.91 -4.25 -10.43
CA ARG A 12 -3.34 -4.55 -10.27
C ARG A 12 -3.51 -5.46 -9.05
N PHE A 13 -4.29 -4.99 -8.07
CA PHE A 13 -4.59 -5.77 -6.87
C PHE A 13 -6.04 -6.22 -6.85
N ARG A 14 -6.29 -7.43 -6.33
CA ARG A 14 -7.66 -7.96 -6.14
C ARG A 14 -7.87 -8.19 -4.65
N LEU A 15 -8.80 -7.45 -4.07
CA LEU A 15 -9.26 -7.62 -2.71
C LEU A 15 -10.65 -8.25 -2.73
N THR A 16 -10.91 -9.09 -1.73
CA THR A 16 -12.30 -9.45 -1.41
C THR A 16 -13.04 -8.20 -0.94
N SER A 17 -14.36 -8.16 -1.13
CA SER A 17 -15.21 -7.07 -0.67
C SER A 17 -15.06 -6.79 0.84
N GLU A 18 -14.88 -7.86 1.61
CA GLU A 18 -14.68 -7.83 3.06
C GLU A 18 -13.40 -7.07 3.48
N LEU A 19 -12.39 -7.02 2.63
CA LEU A 19 -11.13 -6.31 2.89
C LEU A 19 -11.09 -4.93 2.25
N HIS A 20 -11.80 -4.73 1.14
CA HIS A 20 -11.86 -3.45 0.44
C HIS A 20 -12.56 -2.36 1.27
N GLU A 21 -13.75 -2.66 1.82
CA GLU A 21 -14.54 -1.66 2.55
C GLU A 21 -13.84 -1.13 3.81
N PRO A 22 -13.22 -1.97 4.66
CA PRO A 22 -12.42 -1.48 5.78
C PRO A 22 -11.21 -0.65 5.34
N LEU A 23 -10.51 -1.07 4.28
CA LEU A 23 -9.35 -0.34 3.76
C LEU A 23 -9.73 1.06 3.29
N LYS A 24 -10.86 1.18 2.57
CA LYS A 24 -11.38 2.46 2.10
C LYS A 24 -11.72 3.37 3.28
N LYS A 25 -12.44 2.87 4.29
CA LYS A 25 -12.78 3.64 5.50
C LYS A 25 -11.53 4.11 6.25
N MET A 26 -10.50 3.26 6.34
CA MET A 26 -9.22 3.62 6.95
C MET A 26 -8.51 4.74 6.17
N ALA A 27 -8.50 4.64 4.84
CA ALA A 27 -7.91 5.66 3.97
C ALA A 27 -8.59 7.02 4.17
N GLU A 28 -9.93 7.04 4.23
CA GLU A 28 -10.72 8.24 4.51
C GLU A 28 -10.42 8.82 5.90
N LYS A 29 -10.42 7.97 6.94
CA LYS A 29 -10.14 8.37 8.32
C LYS A 29 -8.76 9.00 8.48
N ASP A 30 -7.75 8.41 7.84
CA ASP A 30 -6.35 8.82 7.98
C ASP A 30 -5.97 9.94 6.98
N GLN A 31 -6.92 10.41 6.17
CA GLN A 31 -6.70 11.38 5.08
C GLN A 31 -5.58 10.93 4.12
N ARG A 32 -5.55 9.63 3.80
CA ARG A 32 -4.58 9.00 2.89
C ARG A 32 -5.28 8.34 1.72
N SER A 33 -4.51 8.04 0.67
CA SER A 33 -5.00 7.19 -0.41
C SER A 33 -4.91 5.71 -0.01
N MET A 34 -5.78 4.87 -0.57
CA MET A 34 -5.66 3.42 -0.39
C MET A 34 -4.31 2.91 -0.90
N ASN A 35 -3.77 3.48 -1.99
CA ASN A 35 -2.44 3.15 -2.50
C ASN A 35 -1.34 3.40 -1.46
N TYR A 36 -1.45 4.47 -0.67
CA TYR A 36 -0.51 4.73 0.42
C TYR A 36 -0.56 3.61 1.47
N LEU A 37 -1.76 3.21 1.89
CA LEU A 37 -1.95 2.13 2.86
C LEU A 37 -1.44 0.78 2.32
N MET A 38 -1.67 0.50 1.02
CA MET A 38 -1.16 -0.71 0.37
C MET A 38 0.37 -0.74 0.34
N ASN A 39 1.02 0.38 -0.01
CA ASN A 39 2.49 0.47 0.04
C ASN A 39 3.01 0.24 1.46
N LYS A 40 2.34 0.80 2.49
CA LYS A 40 2.68 0.55 3.89
C LYS A 40 2.49 -0.90 4.31
N ALA A 41 1.44 -1.57 3.85
CA ALA A 41 1.24 -2.99 4.12
C ALA A 41 2.39 -3.84 3.55
N VAL A 42 2.87 -3.52 2.34
CA VAL A 42 4.03 -4.20 1.73
C VAL A 42 5.32 -3.93 2.53
N GLU A 43 5.59 -2.67 2.90
CA GLU A 43 6.75 -2.32 3.74
C GLU A 43 6.75 -3.10 5.07
N LEU A 44 5.59 -3.16 5.73
CA LEU A 44 5.42 -3.86 7.00
C LEU A 44 5.65 -5.37 6.86
N LEU A 45 5.11 -5.99 5.80
CA LEU A 45 5.30 -7.42 5.55
C LEU A 45 6.78 -7.77 5.37
N LEU A 46 7.49 -7.03 4.51
CA LEU A 46 8.92 -7.25 4.27
C LEU A 46 9.77 -7.04 5.52
N THR A 47 9.41 -6.04 6.34
CA THR A 47 10.10 -5.76 7.60
C THR A 47 9.87 -6.87 8.63
N GLN A 48 8.65 -7.40 8.72
CA GLN A 48 8.31 -8.50 9.63
C GLN A 48 9.02 -9.80 9.26
N GLU A 49 9.17 -10.09 7.96
CA GLU A 49 9.93 -11.25 7.49
C GLU A 49 11.42 -11.12 7.82
N SER A 50 11.97 -9.91 7.68
CA SER A 50 13.38 -9.63 8.00
C SER A 50 13.70 -9.74 9.50
N ALA A 51 12.73 -9.46 10.38
CA ALA A 51 12.92 -9.53 11.83
C ALA A 51 12.84 -10.97 12.40
N LYS A 52 12.40 -11.93 11.59
CA LYS A 52 12.33 -13.37 11.96
C LYS A 52 13.53 -14.18 11.47
N ALA A 53 14.47 -13.54 10.76
CA ALA A 53 15.69 -14.16 10.21
C ALA A 53 16.89 -14.02 11.14
#